data_AF-A0A016VID0-F1
#
_entry.id   AF-A0A016VID0-F1
#
_cell.length_a   1.000
_cell.length_b   1.000
_cell.length_c   1.000
_cell.angle_alpha   90.00
_cell.angle_beta   90.00
_cell.angle_gamma   90.00
#
_symmetry.space_group_name_H-M   'P 1'
#
loop_
_entity.id
_entity.type
_entity.pdbx_description
1 polymer ?
#
loop_
_entity_poly.entity_id
_entity_poly.type
_entity_poly.pdbx_seq_one_letter_code
_entity_poly.pdbx_strand_id
1 'polypeptide(L)'
;MKWKINSCTKNFQTGYWHWTDGSNVDYINWSPTQPSNPETEGCGQLMQDPWQGVIEYQLEKMKWNDISCDTPMEYFVCKRRGCI
;
A
#
# COMPACT_ATOMS: atom_id res chain seq x y z
N MET A 1 -13.18 -4.71 -14.56
CA MET A 1 -12.21 -5.20 -13.56
C MET A 1 -11.07 -4.20 -13.48
N LYS A 2 -10.95 -3.44 -12.39
CA LYS A 2 -9.84 -2.48 -12.20
C LYS A 2 -8.83 -3.10 -11.24
N TRP A 3 -7.77 -3.71 -11.78
CA TRP A 3 -6.60 -4.11 -10.99
C TRP A 3 -5.59 -2.96 -11.07
N LYS A 4 -5.54 -2.11 -10.05
CA LYS A 4 -4.43 -1.16 -9.89
C LYS A 4 -3.34 -1.87 -9.08
N ILE A 5 -2.15 -1.92 -9.67
CA ILE A 5 -0.99 -2.62 -9.16
C ILE A 5 -0.08 -1.59 -8.48
N ASN A 6 0.31 -1.90 -7.25
CA ASN A 6 0.62 -0.92 -6.20
C ASN A 6 2.10 -0.96 -5.83
N SER A 7 2.82 0.12 -6.13
CA SER A 7 3.72 0.68 -5.14
C SER A 7 3.24 2.11 -4.89
N CYS A 8 2.71 2.33 -3.69
CA CYS A 8 2.25 3.63 -3.21
C CYS A 8 3.35 4.18 -2.31
N THR A 9 3.69 5.46 -2.47
CA THR A 9 4.68 6.13 -1.65
C THR A 9 4.09 7.38 -1.03
N LYS A 10 4.53 7.71 0.19
CA LYS A 10 4.12 8.90 0.91
C LYS A 10 5.15 10.01 0.73
N ASN A 11 4.66 11.22 0.50
CA ASN A 11 5.48 12.41 0.66
C ASN A 11 5.44 12.85 2.13
N PHE A 12 6.57 12.77 2.84
CA PHE A 12 6.65 13.13 4.26
C PHE A 12 6.52 14.63 4.55
N GLN A 13 6.73 15.51 3.57
CA GLN A 13 6.54 16.96 3.73
C GLN A 13 5.06 17.35 3.68
N THR A 14 4.27 16.68 2.83
CA THR A 14 2.86 17.03 2.59
C THR A 14 1.88 16.05 3.23
N GLY A 15 2.33 14.86 3.61
CA GLY A 15 1.48 13.77 4.08
C GLY A 15 0.74 13.02 2.97
N TYR A 16 0.84 13.44 1.71
CA TYR A 16 0.07 12.87 0.61
C TYR A 16 0.68 11.58 0.04
N TRP A 17 -0.22 10.66 -0.32
CA TRP A 17 0.10 9.42 -1.00
C TRP A 17 0.09 9.59 -2.52
N HIS A 18 0.98 8.90 -3.21
CA HIS A 18 1.07 8.90 -4.67
C HIS A 18 1.46 7.51 -5.19
N TRP A 19 0.98 7.18 -6.40
CA TRP A 19 1.44 5.99 -7.10
C TRP A 19 2.82 6.23 -7.70
N THR A 20 3.71 5.25 -7.56
CA THR A 20 5.07 5.30 -8.14
C THR A 20 5.09 5.39 -9.66
N ASP A 21 4.02 4.98 -10.35
CA ASP A 21 3.90 5.09 -11.80
C ASP A 21 3.37 6.45 -12.28
N GLY A 22 3.16 7.40 -11.36
CA GLY A 22 2.66 8.74 -11.63
C GLY A 22 1.16 8.82 -11.94
N SER A 23 0.42 7.71 -11.85
CA SER A 23 -1.04 7.73 -11.98
C SER A 23 -1.69 8.54 -10.85
N ASN A 24 -2.82 9.18 -11.14
CA ASN A 24 -3.62 9.86 -10.12
C ASN A 24 -4.12 8.87 -9.05
N VAL A 25 -4.16 9.33 -7.80
CA VAL A 25 -4.80 8.60 -6.69
C VAL A 25 -6.30 8.90 -6.71
N ASP A 26 -7.05 8.07 -7.43
CA ASP A 26 -8.51 8.12 -7.61
C ASP A 26 -9.24 6.92 -6.96
N TYR A 27 -8.47 6.05 -6.28
CA TYR A 27 -8.93 4.84 -5.64
C TYR A 27 -8.14 4.66 -4.35
N ILE A 28 -8.85 4.35 -3.27
CA ILE A 28 -8.30 4.06 -1.95
C ILE A 28 -8.90 2.78 -1.42
N ASN A 29 -8.07 1.94 -0.78
CA ASN A 29 -8.52 0.68 -0.18
C ASN A 29 -7.68 0.32 1.06
N TRP A 30 -7.38 1.33 1.88
CA TRP A 30 -6.74 1.14 3.18
C TRP A 30 -7.54 0.18 4.05
N SER A 31 -6.81 -0.60 4.84
CA SER A 31 -7.39 -1.38 5.93
C SER A 31 -7.95 -0.44 7.00
N PRO A 32 -8.90 -0.88 7.85
CA PRO A 32 -9.28 -0.08 9.01
C PRO A 32 -8.03 0.35 9.79
N THR A 33 -8.06 1.54 10.38
CA THR A 33 -6.93 2.12 11.13
C THR A 33 -5.68 2.47 10.32
N GLN A 34 -5.65 2.21 9.01
CA GLN A 34 -4.52 2.57 8.12
C GLN A 34 -4.84 3.80 7.26
N PRO A 35 -3.85 4.64 6.94
CA PRO A 35 -2.45 4.56 7.39
C PRO A 35 -2.27 4.92 8.88
N SER A 36 -1.31 4.31 9.57
CA SER A 36 -1.20 4.35 11.04
C SER A 36 0.07 5.00 11.61
N ASN A 37 1.22 5.01 10.91
CA ASN A 37 2.48 5.58 11.42
C ASN A 37 3.07 6.64 10.48
N PRO A 38 2.54 7.87 10.49
CA PRO A 38 2.79 8.85 9.43
C PRO A 38 4.23 9.36 9.32
N GLU A 39 5.07 9.20 10.35
CA GLU A 39 6.45 9.68 10.36
C GLU A 39 7.45 8.66 9.82
N THR A 40 7.11 7.37 9.84
CA THR A 40 8.05 6.27 9.55
C THR A 40 7.58 5.36 8.43
N GLU A 41 6.27 5.30 8.16
CA GLU A 41 5.69 4.38 7.20
C GLU A 41 5.29 5.11 5.91
N GLY A 42 6.18 4.98 4.93
CA GLY A 42 6.11 5.71 3.67
C GLY A 42 5.73 4.86 2.46
N CYS A 43 5.60 3.55 2.61
CA CYS A 43 5.35 2.62 1.51
C CYS A 43 4.05 1.86 1.71
N GLY A 44 3.29 1.63 0.63
CA GLY A 44 2.05 0.86 0.67
C GLY A 44 2.28 -0.63 0.45
N GLN A 45 1.72 -1.45 1.33
CA GLN A 45 1.70 -2.91 1.27
C GLN A 45 0.28 -3.40 0.98
N LEU A 46 0.15 -4.41 0.10
CA LEU A 46 -1.11 -5.15 -0.08
C LEU A 46 -1.12 -6.36 0.86
N MET A 47 -2.12 -6.44 1.76
CA MET A 47 -2.26 -7.56 2.68
C MET A 47 -2.83 -8.77 1.95
N GLN A 48 -2.01 -9.77 1.66
CA GLN A 48 -2.49 -11.01 1.03
C GLN A 48 -3.07 -11.99 2.08
N ASP A 49 -2.51 -12.01 3.28
CA ASP A 49 -2.90 -12.90 4.37
C ASP A 49 -2.98 -12.12 5.69
N PRO A 50 -3.84 -12.55 6.65
CA PRO A 50 -3.90 -11.91 7.96
C PRO A 50 -2.53 -11.98 8.63
N TRP A 51 -2.04 -10.85 9.14
CA TRP A 51 -0.77 -10.84 9.85
C TRP A 51 -0.93 -11.59 11.17
N GLN A 52 -0.13 -12.64 11.36
CA GLN A 52 -0.16 -13.46 12.57
C GLN A 52 0.22 -12.58 13.77
N GLY A 53 -0.74 -12.31 14.66
CA GLY A 53 -0.52 -11.44 15.83
C GLY A 53 -1.18 -10.06 15.75
N VAL A 54 -1.83 -9.71 14.64
CA VAL A 54 -2.73 -8.55 14.56
C VAL A 54 -4.18 -9.03 14.55
N ILE A 55 -5.05 -8.31 15.26
CA ILE A 55 -6.49 -8.57 15.21
C ILE A 55 -6.99 -8.31 13.78
N GLU A 56 -7.70 -9.27 13.20
CA GLU A 56 -8.18 -9.23 11.80
C GLU A 56 -8.94 -7.93 11.46
N TYR A 57 -9.58 -7.30 12.45
CA TYR A 57 -10.28 -6.02 12.32
C TYR A 57 -9.37 -4.82 12.00
N GLN A 58 -8.05 -4.89 12.20
CA GLN A 58 -7.10 -3.81 11.91
C GLN A 58 -6.41 -4.00 10.56
N LEU A 59 -6.10 -5.24 10.18
CA LEU A 59 -5.42 -5.57 8.93
C LEU A 59 -6.22 -6.59 8.16
N GLU A 60 -7.16 -6.09 7.37
CA GLU A 60 -8.06 -6.89 6.53
C GLU A 60 -7.32 -7.43 5.29
N LYS A 61 -7.66 -8.65 4.91
CA LYS A 61 -7.18 -9.28 3.68
C LYS A 61 -7.60 -8.47 2.44
N MET A 62 -6.71 -8.35 1.47
CA MET A 62 -6.82 -7.55 0.23
C MET A 62 -6.94 -6.03 0.44
N LYS A 63 -6.77 -5.53 1.67
CA LYS A 63 -6.66 -4.10 1.96
C LYS A 63 -5.20 -3.65 2.05
N TRP A 64 -5.00 -2.34 2.14
CA TRP A 64 -3.67 -1.75 2.18
C TRP A 64 -3.22 -1.41 3.60
N ASN A 65 -1.93 -1.60 3.84
CA ASN A 65 -1.22 -1.19 5.05
C ASN A 65 -0.14 -0.18 4.66
N ASP A 66 0.14 0.83 5.46
CA ASP A 66 1.40 1.57 5.36
C ASP A 66 2.50 0.81 6.11
N ILE A 67 3.71 0.84 5.56
CA ILE A 67 4.85 0.15 6.15
C ILE A 67 6.13 0.95 5.89
N SER A 68 7.14 0.73 6.72
CA SER A 68 8.47 1.28 6.47
C SER A 68 9.00 0.76 5.13
N CYS A 69 9.49 1.68 4.30
CA CYS A 69 10.03 1.37 2.97
C CYS A 69 11.27 0.46 3.00
N ASP A 70 11.97 0.43 4.14
CA ASP A 70 13.14 -0.44 4.34
C ASP A 70 12.76 -1.84 4.80
N THR A 71 11.47 -2.12 4.99
CA THR A 71 11.01 -3.45 5.41
C THR A 71 11.24 -4.45 4.28
N PRO A 72 12.04 -5.51 4.49
CA PRO A 72 12.26 -6.52 3.46
C PRO A 72 10.96 -7.29 3.20
N MET A 73 10.49 -7.25 1.95
CA MET A 73 9.31 -7.96 1.48
C MET A 73 9.71 -9.22 0.70
N GLU A 74 9.01 -10.32 0.96
CA GLU A 74 9.23 -11.58 0.25
C GLU A 74 8.71 -11.53 -1.20
N TYR A 75 7.60 -10.80 -1.42
CA TYR A 75 6.95 -10.67 -2.72
C TYR A 75 6.51 -9.24 -2.99
N PHE A 76 6.41 -8.89 -4.28
CA PHE A 76 5.89 -7.60 -4.75
C PHE A 76 5.10 -7.78 -6.04
N VAL A 77 4.18 -6.85 -6.30
CA VAL A 77 3.33 -6.87 -7.51
C VAL A 77 3.83 -5.84 -8.51
N CYS A 78 4.16 -6.27 -9.73
CA CYS A 78 4.60 -5.38 -10.81
C CYS A 78 3.48 -5.01 -11.77
N LYS A 79 3.39 -3.73 -12.13
CA LYS A 79 2.52 -3.24 -13.19
C LYS A 79 3.33 -3.04 -14.47
N ARG A 80 2.85 -3.57 -15.59
CA ARG A 80 3.37 -3.21 -16.91
C ARG A 80 2.21 -2.78 -17.80
N ARG A 81 2.40 -1.71 -18.58
CA ARG A 81 1.46 -1.41 -19.66
C ARG A 81 1.57 -2.53 -20.70
N GLY A 82 0.43 -3.05 -21.16
CA GLY A 82 0.44 -4.00 -22.27
C GLY A 82 1.12 -3.36 -23.48
N CYS A 83 1.91 -4.13 -24.22
CA CYS A 83 2.39 -3.70 -25.53
C CYS A 83 1.17 -3.55 -26.44
N ILE A 84 1.09 -2.43 -27.15
CA ILE A 84 0.18 -2.22 -28.28
C ILE A 84 0.98 -2.47 -29.55
#